data_AF-A0AAW9JNA1-F1
#
_entry.id   AF-A0AAW9JNA1-F1
#
_cell.length_a   1.000
_cell.length_b   1.000
_cell.length_c   1.000
_cell.angle_alpha   90.00
_cell.angle_beta   90.00
_cell.angle_gamma   90.00
#
_symmetry.space_group_name_H-M   'P 1'
#
loop_
_entity.id
_entity.type
_entity.pdbx_description
1 polymer ?
#
loop_
_entity_poly.entity_id
_entity_poly.type
_entity_poly.pdbx_seq_one_letter_code
_entity_poly.pdbx_strand_id
1 'polypeptide(L)'
;MTNELKKTENFKTALAKINDAYTPMITEQLEGNGLQMSDYKKQCVLNAISAINTTVQNAGLEIGSIDQSNLTQILLNVASLELNAAATPRECYFITRNVKQGKGDLQKTVKQIELGIEGDGNDAILSRFGRNVKKVYPFWLVREQDTFIYPRYKGIEFTPPEWEPTGEGRVERIVYPIEMNDGSVEFHITERNDVKKNLLAHMYNNLMWDNEKYKKKQQIKEKASTLTLNEMLEDESLLTLGQVSPAWKDPQSSESMIIRKMRNNIVKKIPKDFSNAFVAMTYQEQTDEDLKAVRREVAEEANKEILDFADVEPNPVQAIEEKSDVPVHEVIIEDKKEVVEVVPTEKIEENSKELEQNELDLDMVPPCIAKEDTPPWLR
;
A
#
# COMPACT_ATOMS: atom_id res chain seq x y z
N MET A 1 -63.75 12.49 -4.88
CA MET A 1 -62.86 12.26 -3.72
C MET A 1 -61.56 11.71 -4.27
N THR A 2 -60.56 12.57 -4.43
CA THR A 2 -59.20 12.19 -4.83
C THR A 2 -58.47 11.71 -3.59
N ASN A 3 -58.23 10.40 -3.48
CA ASN A 3 -57.36 9.85 -2.45
C ASN A 3 -55.93 10.29 -2.75
N GLU A 4 -55.48 11.35 -2.08
CA GLU A 4 -54.06 11.62 -1.91
C GLU A 4 -53.44 10.47 -1.13
N LEU A 5 -52.63 9.66 -1.80
CA LEU A 5 -51.73 8.72 -1.17
C LEU A 5 -50.74 9.53 -0.33
N LYS A 6 -51.01 9.62 0.98
CA LYS A 6 -50.04 10.09 1.98
C LYS A 6 -48.73 9.33 1.76
N LYS A 7 -47.70 10.02 1.27
CA LYS A 7 -46.31 9.53 1.32
C LYS A 7 -46.03 9.15 2.77
N THR A 8 -45.90 7.87 3.05
CA THR A 8 -45.35 7.38 4.32
C THR A 8 -43.92 7.90 4.42
N GLU A 9 -43.72 8.95 5.21
CA GLU A 9 -42.38 9.41 5.55
C GLU A 9 -41.72 8.34 6.42
N ASN A 10 -40.87 7.53 5.81
CA ASN A 10 -40.02 6.60 6.53
C ASN A 10 -39.02 7.42 7.36
N PHE A 11 -39.22 7.46 8.67
CA PHE A 11 -38.27 8.08 9.60
C PHE A 11 -36.92 7.36 9.51
N LYS A 12 -35.95 8.01 8.85
CA LYS A 12 -34.57 7.54 8.76
C LYS A 12 -33.71 8.23 9.82
N THR A 13 -32.87 7.45 10.50
CA THR A 13 -31.84 8.00 11.39
C THR A 13 -30.87 8.88 10.60
N ALA A 14 -30.17 9.80 11.28
CA ALA A 14 -29.14 10.62 10.63
C ALA A 14 -28.09 9.75 9.92
N LEU A 15 -27.67 8.65 10.56
CA LEU A 15 -26.73 7.69 9.99
C LEU A 15 -27.29 6.98 8.74
N ALA A 16 -28.58 6.60 8.75
CA ALA A 16 -29.20 6.00 7.57
C ALA A 16 -29.24 6.97 6.38
N LYS A 17 -29.51 8.26 6.62
CA LYS A 17 -29.47 9.29 5.57
C LYS A 17 -28.07 9.44 4.97
N ILE A 18 -27.04 9.41 5.81
CA ILE A 18 -25.63 9.47 5.38
C ILE A 18 -25.29 8.23 4.54
N ASN A 19 -25.65 7.03 5.02
CA ASN A 19 -25.42 5.79 4.30
C ASN A 19 -26.10 5.78 2.92
N ASP A 20 -27.35 6.24 2.85
CA ASP A 20 -28.12 6.31 1.60
C ASP A 20 -27.53 7.30 0.59
N ALA A 21 -26.86 8.36 1.06
CA ALA A 21 -26.20 9.33 0.19
C ALA A 21 -24.84 8.83 -0.32
N TYR A 22 -24.00 8.31 0.58
CA TYR A 22 -22.62 7.96 0.24
C TYR A 22 -22.50 6.59 -0.43
N THR A 23 -23.26 5.57 -0.01
CA THR A 23 -23.07 4.21 -0.53
C THR A 23 -23.25 4.12 -2.05
N PRO A 24 -24.29 4.71 -2.66
CA PRO A 24 -24.44 4.69 -4.12
C PRO A 24 -23.31 5.43 -4.83
N MET A 25 -22.91 6.61 -4.33
CA MET A 25 -21.83 7.40 -4.91
C MET A 25 -20.48 6.67 -4.89
N ILE A 26 -20.14 6.02 -3.76
CA ILE A 26 -18.93 5.22 -3.65
C ILE A 26 -18.99 4.00 -4.56
N THR A 27 -20.17 3.39 -4.71
CA THR A 27 -20.37 2.25 -5.61
C THR A 27 -20.09 2.65 -7.05
N GLU A 28 -20.73 3.72 -7.53
CA GLU A 28 -20.56 4.23 -8.90
C GLU A 28 -19.10 4.62 -9.19
N GLN A 29 -18.45 5.32 -8.26
CA GLN A 29 -17.05 5.71 -8.43
C GLN A 29 -16.10 4.51 -8.40
N LEU A 30 -16.35 3.51 -7.55
CA LEU A 30 -15.53 2.31 -7.47
C LEU A 30 -15.67 1.49 -8.77
N GLU A 31 -16.89 1.31 -9.25
CA GLU A 31 -17.19 0.61 -10.50
C GLU A 31 -16.61 1.34 -11.72
N GLY A 32 -16.68 2.69 -11.73
CA GLY A 32 -16.04 3.52 -12.76
C GLY A 32 -14.51 3.38 -12.79
N ASN A 33 -13.88 3.02 -11.67
CA ASN A 33 -12.45 2.68 -11.61
C ASN A 33 -12.15 1.19 -11.88
N GLY A 34 -13.13 0.44 -12.41
CA GLY A 34 -12.99 -0.97 -12.76
C GLY A 34 -12.98 -1.92 -11.57
N LEU A 35 -13.49 -1.49 -10.41
CA LEU A 35 -13.55 -2.29 -9.20
C LEU A 35 -15.00 -2.59 -8.84
N GLN A 36 -15.33 -3.87 -8.72
CA GLN A 36 -16.67 -4.29 -8.30
C GLN A 36 -16.88 -3.98 -6.81
N MET A 37 -18.05 -3.45 -6.48
CA MET A 37 -18.50 -3.26 -5.09
C MET A 37 -19.05 -4.58 -4.55
N SER A 38 -18.18 -5.38 -3.90
CA SER A 38 -18.59 -6.62 -3.23
C SER A 38 -19.37 -6.32 -1.95
N ASP A 39 -20.11 -7.32 -1.45
CA ASP A 39 -20.82 -7.23 -0.17
C ASP A 39 -19.88 -6.87 0.98
N TYR A 40 -18.65 -7.40 0.95
CA TYR A 40 -17.64 -7.09 1.96
C TYR A 40 -17.16 -5.63 1.87
N LYS A 41 -16.88 -5.12 0.67
CA LYS A 41 -16.50 -3.70 0.49
C LYS A 41 -17.60 -2.76 0.97
N LYS A 42 -18.85 -3.09 0.66
CA LYS A 42 -20.02 -2.36 1.16
C LYS A 42 -20.07 -2.36 2.69
N GLN A 43 -19.82 -3.49 3.32
CA GLN A 43 -19.73 -3.59 4.78
C GLN A 43 -18.59 -2.71 5.34
N CYS A 44 -17.41 -2.72 4.72
CA CYS A 44 -16.28 -1.86 5.12
C CYS A 44 -16.65 -0.37 5.04
N VAL A 45 -17.33 0.06 3.97
CA VAL A 45 -17.81 1.44 3.81
C VAL A 45 -18.82 1.79 4.90
N LEU A 46 -19.82 0.95 5.16
CA LEU A 46 -20.83 1.21 6.19
C LEU A 46 -20.21 1.33 7.59
N ASN A 47 -19.26 0.43 7.91
CA ASN A 47 -18.53 0.46 9.18
C ASN A 47 -17.66 1.73 9.29
N ALA A 48 -17.04 2.15 8.18
CA ALA A 48 -16.26 3.39 8.14
C ALA A 48 -17.14 4.63 8.31
N ILE A 49 -18.30 4.72 7.66
CA ILE A 49 -19.24 5.83 7.87
C ILE A 49 -19.64 5.94 9.34
N SER A 50 -19.96 4.81 9.98
CA SER A 50 -20.28 4.79 11.40
C SER A 50 -19.11 5.27 12.26
N ALA A 51 -17.90 4.77 12.01
CA ALA A 51 -16.71 5.15 12.77
C ALA A 51 -16.35 6.63 12.57
N ILE A 52 -16.40 7.14 11.34
CA ILE A 52 -16.18 8.56 11.02
C ILE A 52 -17.22 9.42 11.72
N ASN A 53 -18.50 9.06 11.66
CA ASN A 53 -19.55 9.82 12.33
C ASN A 53 -19.30 9.91 13.84
N THR A 54 -18.88 8.82 14.50
CA THR A 54 -18.47 8.86 15.91
C THR A 54 -17.27 9.77 16.14
N THR A 55 -16.22 9.69 15.30
CA THR A 55 -15.05 10.57 15.39
C THR A 55 -15.42 12.05 15.25
N VAL A 56 -16.30 12.38 14.31
CA VAL A 56 -16.77 13.75 14.05
C VAL A 56 -17.62 14.27 15.22
N GLN A 57 -18.53 13.45 15.74
CA GLN A 57 -19.35 13.80 16.90
C GLN A 57 -18.51 14.00 18.17
N ASN A 58 -17.49 13.17 18.40
CA ASN A 58 -16.55 13.34 19.51
C ASN A 58 -15.75 14.64 19.41
N ALA A 59 -15.56 15.16 18.19
CA ALA A 59 -14.96 16.47 17.94
C ALA A 59 -15.95 17.64 18.08
N GLY A 60 -17.22 17.39 18.42
CA GLY A 60 -18.28 18.39 18.54
C GLY A 60 -18.74 18.95 17.20
N LEU A 61 -18.59 18.18 16.12
CA LEU A 61 -18.92 18.58 14.75
C LEU A 61 -20.06 17.72 14.21
N GLU A 62 -20.70 18.18 13.13
CA GLU A 62 -21.63 17.40 12.32
C GLU A 62 -20.94 16.91 11.05
N ILE A 63 -21.31 15.74 10.54
CA ILE A 63 -20.65 15.18 9.34
C ILE A 63 -20.75 16.09 8.11
N GLY A 64 -21.82 16.90 8.02
CA GLY A 64 -22.02 17.86 6.94
C GLY A 64 -21.07 19.06 6.99
N SER A 65 -20.37 19.29 8.10
CA SER A 65 -19.38 20.38 8.22
C SER A 65 -17.96 19.95 7.84
N ILE A 66 -17.77 18.66 7.56
CA ILE A 66 -16.52 18.11 7.04
C ILE A 66 -16.46 18.33 5.53
N ASP A 67 -15.25 18.45 4.99
CA ASP A 67 -15.02 18.41 3.54
C ASP A 67 -15.60 17.12 2.91
N GLN A 68 -16.68 17.26 2.13
CA GLN A 68 -17.41 16.13 1.57
C GLN A 68 -16.60 15.39 0.48
N SER A 69 -15.73 16.09 -0.24
CA SER A 69 -14.83 15.50 -1.23
C SER A 69 -13.77 14.64 -0.53
N ASN A 70 -13.19 15.16 0.56
CA ASN A 70 -12.28 14.39 1.40
C ASN A 70 -12.97 13.16 2.00
N LEU A 71 -14.19 13.29 2.54
CA LEU A 71 -14.94 12.16 3.08
C LEU A 71 -15.17 11.07 2.02
N THR A 72 -15.55 11.48 0.80
CA THR A 72 -15.73 10.57 -0.34
C THR A 72 -14.45 9.81 -0.66
N GLN A 73 -13.31 10.51 -0.75
CA GLN A 73 -12.01 9.88 -1.02
C GLN A 73 -11.60 8.90 0.08
N ILE A 74 -11.86 9.23 1.35
CA ILE A 74 -11.56 8.32 2.47
C ILE A 74 -12.40 7.05 2.38
N LEU A 75 -13.70 7.16 2.06
CA LEU A 75 -14.58 5.99 1.90
C LEU A 75 -14.19 5.14 0.68
N LEU A 76 -13.77 5.77 -0.43
CA LEU A 76 -13.20 5.07 -1.57
C LEU A 76 -11.93 4.31 -1.19
N ASN A 77 -11.03 4.94 -0.43
CA ASN A 77 -9.79 4.31 0.01
C ASN A 77 -10.07 3.09 0.90
N VAL A 78 -11.04 3.21 1.82
CA VAL A 78 -11.50 2.11 2.66
C VAL A 78 -12.07 0.97 1.83
N ALA A 79 -12.94 1.26 0.85
CA ALA A 79 -13.53 0.25 -0.02
C ALA A 79 -12.46 -0.45 -0.88
N SER A 80 -11.49 0.31 -1.38
CA SER A 80 -10.44 -0.18 -2.27
C SER A 80 -9.44 -1.10 -1.57
N LEU A 81 -9.06 -0.76 -0.34
CA LEU A 81 -8.17 -1.57 0.50
C LEU A 81 -8.92 -2.61 1.35
N GLU A 82 -10.25 -2.64 1.25
CA GLU A 82 -11.15 -3.49 2.02
C GLU A 82 -10.93 -3.41 3.54
N LEU A 83 -10.65 -2.21 4.05
CA LEU A 83 -10.30 -2.00 5.46
C LEU A 83 -11.54 -1.94 6.36
N ASN A 84 -11.63 -2.85 7.32
CA ASN A 84 -12.78 -2.90 8.22
C ASN A 84 -12.53 -2.17 9.56
N ALA A 85 -13.17 -1.02 9.73
CA ALA A 85 -13.11 -0.22 10.97
C ALA A 85 -13.75 -0.90 12.20
N ALA A 86 -14.60 -1.92 11.99
CA ALA A 86 -15.27 -2.67 13.05
C ALA A 86 -14.63 -4.03 13.35
N ALA A 87 -13.54 -4.38 12.66
CA ALA A 87 -12.81 -5.61 12.94
C ALA A 87 -12.22 -5.60 14.38
N THR A 88 -11.93 -6.78 14.91
CA THR A 88 -11.26 -6.93 16.21
C THR A 88 -10.06 -7.86 16.03
N PRO A 89 -8.82 -7.33 16.06
CA PRO A 89 -8.43 -5.92 16.15
C PRO A 89 -8.90 -5.06 14.97
N ARG A 90 -9.04 -3.74 15.18
CA ARG A 90 -9.45 -2.80 14.11
C ARG A 90 -8.42 -2.76 12.99
N GLU A 91 -8.86 -2.64 11.74
CA GLU A 91 -7.96 -2.52 10.59
C GLU A 91 -7.61 -1.06 10.26
N CYS A 92 -8.45 -0.11 10.67
CA CYS A 92 -8.24 1.31 10.42
C CYS A 92 -8.89 2.22 11.47
N TYR A 93 -8.35 3.44 11.58
CA TYR A 93 -8.87 4.52 12.41
C TYR A 93 -9.06 5.79 11.60
N PHE A 94 -9.85 6.70 12.17
CA PHE A 94 -10.12 8.03 11.60
C PHE A 94 -9.83 9.10 12.64
N ILE A 95 -9.16 10.18 12.22
CA ILE A 95 -8.97 11.38 13.03
C ILE A 95 -9.40 12.63 12.28
N THR A 96 -9.87 13.64 13.00
CA THR A 96 -10.12 14.97 12.44
C THR A 96 -8.83 15.79 12.38
N ARG A 97 -8.60 16.48 11.27
CA ARG A 97 -7.49 17.41 11.06
C ARG A 97 -8.00 18.78 10.64
N ASN A 98 -7.26 19.80 11.05
CA ASN A 98 -7.41 21.16 10.51
C ASN A 98 -6.47 21.31 9.34
N VAL A 99 -7.01 21.64 8.17
CA VAL A 99 -6.21 21.93 6.98
C VAL A 99 -6.53 23.35 6.53
N LYS A 100 -5.47 24.09 6.22
CA LYS A 100 -5.58 25.44 5.67
C LYS A 100 -5.69 25.33 4.16
N GLN A 101 -6.83 25.67 3.59
CA GLN A 101 -7.05 25.68 2.15
C GLN A 101 -7.06 27.13 1.64
N GLY A 102 -6.39 27.37 0.51
CA GLY A 102 -6.27 28.70 -0.11
C GLY A 102 -5.00 29.47 0.26
N LYS A 103 -4.72 30.55 -0.49
CA LYS A 103 -3.53 31.42 -0.32
C LYS A 103 -3.94 32.82 0.13
N GLY A 104 -3.09 33.46 0.95
CA GLY A 104 -3.28 34.84 1.40
C GLY A 104 -4.54 35.03 2.25
N ASP A 105 -5.24 36.15 2.05
CA ASP A 105 -6.41 36.55 2.85
C ASP A 105 -7.65 35.66 2.63
N LEU A 106 -7.65 34.77 1.63
CA LEU A 106 -8.73 33.81 1.36
C LEU A 106 -8.52 32.44 2.02
N GLN A 107 -7.49 32.31 2.87
CA GLN A 107 -7.17 31.05 3.53
C GLN A 107 -8.28 30.65 4.53
N LYS A 108 -9.02 29.57 4.21
CA LYS A 108 -10.04 29.00 5.08
C LYS A 108 -9.47 27.78 5.80
N THR A 109 -9.79 27.65 7.09
CA THR A 109 -9.50 26.42 7.82
C THR A 109 -10.67 25.47 7.63
N VAL A 110 -10.43 24.36 6.93
CA VAL A 110 -11.41 23.32 6.66
C VAL A 110 -11.10 22.11 7.54
N LYS A 111 -12.15 21.46 8.04
CA LYS A 111 -12.05 20.21 8.80
C LYS A 111 -12.05 19.04 7.83
N GLN A 112 -10.98 18.25 7.88
CA GLN A 112 -10.84 17.04 7.07
C GLN A 112 -10.71 15.81 7.97
N ILE A 113 -11.02 14.65 7.41
CA ILE A 113 -10.78 13.35 8.00
C ILE A 113 -9.50 12.76 7.41
N GLU A 114 -8.67 12.21 8.28
CA GLU A 114 -7.50 11.42 7.93
C GLU A 114 -7.74 9.97 8.32
N LEU A 115 -7.51 9.07 7.35
CA LEU A 115 -7.48 7.62 7.53
C LEU A 115 -6.08 7.20 7.97
N GLY A 116 -6.01 6.29 8.94
CA GLY A 116 -4.79 5.58 9.26
C GLY A 116 -5.04 4.08 9.37
N ILE A 117 -4.07 3.29 8.90
CA ILE A 117 -4.09 1.83 9.03
C ILE A 117 -3.59 1.46 10.43
N GLU A 118 -4.38 0.68 11.17
CA GLU A 118 -4.03 0.22 12.52
C GLU A 118 -4.30 -1.27 12.72
N GLY A 119 -3.97 -1.74 13.92
CA GLY A 119 -4.16 -3.14 14.33
C GLY A 119 -3.66 -4.11 13.26
N ASP A 120 -4.59 -4.90 12.74
CA ASP A 120 -4.33 -5.95 11.75
C ASP A 120 -4.56 -5.49 10.30
N GLY A 121 -4.76 -4.20 10.04
CA GLY A 121 -5.05 -3.69 8.70
C GLY A 121 -3.94 -3.95 7.68
N ASN A 122 -2.67 -3.89 8.10
CA ASN A 122 -1.56 -4.23 7.20
C ASN A 122 -1.52 -5.72 6.88
N ASP A 123 -1.80 -6.57 7.87
CA ASP A 123 -1.89 -8.01 7.70
C ASP A 123 -3.06 -8.40 6.80
N ALA A 124 -4.20 -7.73 6.97
CA ALA A 124 -5.37 -7.92 6.14
C ALA A 124 -5.09 -7.52 4.68
N ILE A 125 -4.38 -6.40 4.45
CA ILE A 125 -3.90 -6.01 3.12
C ILE A 125 -2.94 -7.05 2.55
N LEU A 126 -2.01 -7.58 3.36
CA LEU A 126 -1.08 -8.62 2.91
C LEU A 126 -1.81 -9.91 2.52
N SER A 127 -2.80 -10.32 3.30
CA SER A 127 -3.60 -11.51 3.03
C SER A 127 -4.44 -11.39 1.76
N ARG A 128 -4.98 -10.19 1.48
CA ARG A 128 -5.84 -9.91 0.32
C ARG A 128 -5.06 -9.61 -0.96
N PHE A 129 -3.96 -8.86 -0.84
CA PHE A 129 -3.24 -8.27 -1.97
C PHE A 129 -1.77 -8.65 -2.03
N GLY A 130 -1.28 -9.57 -1.19
CA GLY A 130 0.10 -10.05 -1.27
C GLY A 130 0.38 -10.76 -2.59
N ARG A 131 1.47 -10.41 -3.27
CA ARG A 131 1.83 -11.07 -4.54
C ARG A 131 2.13 -12.54 -4.30
N ASN A 132 1.39 -13.41 -4.99
CA ASN A 132 1.48 -14.87 -4.87
C ASN A 132 1.19 -15.41 -3.46
N VAL A 133 0.60 -14.61 -2.57
CA VAL A 133 0.23 -15.05 -1.22
C VAL A 133 -1.07 -15.85 -1.30
N LYS A 134 -1.01 -17.10 -0.85
CA LYS A 134 -2.18 -17.98 -0.72
C LYS A 134 -2.77 -17.86 0.69
N LYS A 135 -1.92 -17.87 1.70
CA LYS A 135 -2.34 -17.83 3.11
C LYS A 135 -1.25 -17.24 4.00
N VAL A 136 -1.63 -16.29 4.85
CA VAL A 136 -0.80 -15.82 5.96
C VAL A 136 -1.18 -16.61 7.21
N TYR A 137 -0.24 -17.35 7.79
CA TYR A 137 -0.47 -18.08 9.03
C TYR A 137 -0.34 -17.16 10.26
N PRO A 138 -0.87 -17.57 11.43
CA PRO A 138 -0.60 -16.86 12.68
C PRO A 138 0.90 -16.71 12.90
N PHE A 139 1.33 -15.47 13.17
CA PHE A 139 2.72 -15.15 13.40
C PHE A 139 3.20 -15.69 14.76
N TRP A 140 4.50 -15.97 14.84
CA TRP A 140 5.13 -16.42 16.08
C TRP A 140 5.64 -15.23 16.88
N LEU A 141 5.45 -15.28 18.20
CA LEU A 141 5.97 -14.30 19.15
C LEU A 141 7.13 -14.94 19.91
N VAL A 142 8.31 -14.92 19.31
CA VAL A 142 9.51 -15.53 19.89
C VAL A 142 10.05 -14.62 20.98
N ARG A 143 10.09 -15.12 22.21
CA ARG A 143 10.54 -14.37 23.39
C ARG A 143 12.00 -14.67 23.75
N GLU A 144 12.58 -13.83 24.61
CA GLU A 144 13.98 -13.92 25.05
C GLU A 144 14.36 -15.29 25.63
N GLN A 145 13.43 -15.97 26.30
CA GLN A 145 13.68 -17.27 26.92
C GLN A 145 13.30 -18.47 26.02
N ASP A 146 12.74 -18.22 24.84
CA ASP A 146 12.35 -19.28 23.92
C ASP A 146 13.56 -19.87 23.17
N THR A 147 13.53 -21.18 22.90
CA THR A 147 14.49 -21.78 21.97
C THR A 147 14.05 -21.47 20.55
N PHE A 148 14.90 -20.78 19.79
CA PHE A 148 14.63 -20.45 18.39
C PHE A 148 15.83 -20.79 17.51
N ILE A 149 15.59 -21.56 16.46
CA ILE A 149 16.58 -21.89 15.44
C ILE A 149 16.20 -21.18 14.15
N TYR A 150 17.11 -20.34 13.67
CA TYR A 150 16.92 -19.61 12.41
C TYR A 150 16.87 -20.56 11.21
N PRO A 151 16.13 -20.18 10.15
CA PRO A 151 16.14 -20.95 8.92
C PRO A 151 17.55 -20.97 8.31
N ARG A 152 17.85 -22.03 7.58
CA ARG A 152 19.15 -22.21 6.91
C ARG A 152 18.95 -22.55 5.45
N TYR A 153 19.79 -21.98 4.62
CA TYR A 153 19.93 -22.39 3.23
C TYR A 153 21.19 -23.22 3.08
N LYS A 154 21.05 -24.41 2.48
CA LYS A 154 22.17 -25.23 2.04
C LYS A 154 22.07 -25.38 0.53
N GLY A 155 22.61 -24.39 -0.19
CA GLY A 155 22.37 -24.25 -1.62
C GLY A 155 20.90 -23.93 -1.88
N ILE A 156 20.20 -24.82 -2.57
CA ILE A 156 18.75 -24.71 -2.88
C ILE A 156 17.89 -25.30 -1.75
N GLU A 157 18.45 -26.20 -0.93
CA GLU A 157 17.72 -26.80 0.18
C GLU A 157 17.46 -25.77 1.28
N PHE A 158 16.20 -25.68 1.70
CA PHE A 158 15.75 -24.79 2.76
C PHE A 158 15.36 -25.60 3.99
N THR A 159 15.95 -25.25 5.13
CA THR A 159 15.50 -25.76 6.43
C THR A 159 14.66 -24.67 7.11
N PRO A 160 13.38 -24.96 7.44
CA PRO A 160 12.51 -23.99 8.11
C PRO A 160 13.01 -23.67 9.53
N PRO A 161 12.58 -22.54 10.11
CA PRO A 161 12.88 -22.23 11.49
C PRO A 161 12.17 -23.19 12.47
N GLU A 162 12.78 -23.38 13.63
CA GLU A 162 12.19 -24.12 14.75
C GLU A 162 11.98 -23.18 15.94
N TRP A 163 10.87 -23.35 16.66
CA TRP A 163 10.52 -22.54 17.81
C TRP A 163 9.90 -23.39 18.92
N GLU A 164 10.46 -23.31 20.12
CA GLU A 164 9.91 -23.92 21.32
C GLU A 164 9.50 -22.82 22.31
N PRO A 165 8.18 -22.57 22.48
CA PRO A 165 7.71 -21.50 23.34
C PRO A 165 7.84 -21.86 24.83
N THR A 166 8.46 -20.97 25.58
CA THR A 166 8.45 -20.94 27.06
C THR A 166 7.37 -20.00 27.59
N GLY A 167 7.09 -18.92 26.84
CA GLY A 167 6.11 -17.91 27.21
C GLY A 167 6.64 -16.80 28.11
N GLU A 168 7.93 -16.80 28.45
CA GLU A 168 8.55 -15.83 29.35
C GLU A 168 9.48 -14.84 28.64
N GLY A 169 9.65 -13.65 29.22
CA GLY A 169 10.51 -12.60 28.68
C GLY A 169 9.85 -11.70 27.63
N ARG A 170 10.60 -10.69 27.17
CA ARG A 170 10.12 -9.75 26.14
C ARG A 170 10.08 -10.42 24.77
N VAL A 171 9.27 -9.89 23.86
CA VAL A 171 9.26 -10.37 22.47
C VAL A 171 10.52 -9.85 21.78
N GLU A 172 11.37 -10.78 21.36
CA GLU A 172 12.64 -10.50 20.71
C GLU A 172 12.52 -10.60 19.19
N ARG A 173 11.65 -11.49 18.69
CA ARG A 173 11.49 -11.71 17.24
C ARG A 173 10.04 -12.00 16.90
N ILE A 174 9.68 -11.65 15.68
CA ILE A 174 8.41 -12.06 15.08
C ILE A 174 8.69 -12.80 13.78
N VAL A 175 8.01 -13.94 13.59
CA VAL A 175 8.12 -14.77 12.39
C VAL A 175 6.76 -14.87 11.72
N TYR A 176 6.70 -14.59 10.42
CA TYR A 176 5.52 -14.78 9.57
C TYR A 176 5.74 -15.97 8.65
N PRO A 177 5.06 -17.10 8.89
CA PRO A 177 4.93 -18.16 7.91
C PRO A 177 3.87 -17.77 6.87
N ILE A 178 4.23 -17.78 5.60
CA ILE A 178 3.36 -17.40 4.49
C ILE A 178 3.37 -18.51 3.43
N GLU A 179 2.21 -19.11 3.18
CA GLU A 179 2.01 -20.05 2.07
C GLU A 179 1.87 -19.28 0.77
N MET A 180 2.67 -19.64 -0.22
CA MET A 180 2.62 -19.09 -1.57
C MET A 180 1.73 -19.96 -2.47
N ASN A 181 1.29 -19.41 -3.61
CA ASN A 181 0.43 -20.12 -4.56
C ASN A 181 1.08 -21.37 -5.17
N ASP A 182 2.42 -21.44 -5.20
CA ASP A 182 3.18 -22.61 -5.65
C ASP A 182 3.30 -23.71 -4.57
N GLY A 183 2.76 -23.48 -3.38
CA GLY A 183 2.80 -24.41 -2.24
C GLY A 183 4.06 -24.28 -1.38
N SER A 184 5.00 -23.39 -1.72
CA SER A 184 6.13 -23.07 -0.86
C SER A 184 5.70 -22.27 0.36
N VAL A 185 6.45 -22.39 1.47
CA VAL A 185 6.22 -21.58 2.68
C VAL A 185 7.44 -20.71 2.94
N GLU A 186 7.24 -19.41 2.87
CA GLU A 186 8.25 -18.42 3.19
C GLU A 186 8.16 -18.02 4.66
N PHE A 187 9.32 -17.80 5.30
CA PHE A 187 9.40 -17.36 6.68
C PHE A 187 10.04 -15.98 6.74
N HIS A 188 9.23 -14.96 6.99
CA HIS A 188 9.69 -13.58 7.12
C HIS A 188 9.93 -13.24 8.59
N ILE A 189 11.16 -12.84 8.91
CA ILE A 189 11.58 -12.60 10.30
C ILE A 189 11.95 -11.12 10.46
N THR A 190 11.61 -10.56 11.62
CA THR A 190 12.17 -9.28 12.07
C THR A 190 12.58 -9.40 13.52
N GLU A 191 13.61 -8.65 13.89
CA GLU A 191 14.10 -8.59 15.24
C GLU A 191 13.59 -7.33 15.93
N ARG A 192 13.50 -7.38 17.26
CA ARG A 192 13.12 -6.25 18.09
C ARG A 192 13.96 -5.01 17.79
N ASN A 193 15.27 -5.19 17.61
CA ASN A 193 16.19 -4.10 17.34
C ASN A 193 15.94 -3.39 15.98
N ASP A 194 15.26 -4.04 15.03
CA ASP A 194 14.88 -3.41 13.75
C ASP A 194 13.92 -2.23 13.96
N VAL A 195 13.19 -2.19 15.09
CA VAL A 195 12.26 -1.10 15.42
C VAL A 195 12.98 0.20 15.77
N LYS A 196 14.28 0.15 16.03
CA LYS A 196 15.15 1.33 16.25
C LYS A 196 14.98 2.38 15.16
N LYS A 197 14.93 1.98 13.89
CA LYS A 197 14.72 2.90 12.76
C LYS A 197 13.36 3.60 12.83
N ASN A 198 12.33 2.93 13.32
CA ASN A 198 10.99 3.48 13.47
C ASN A 198 10.94 4.50 14.62
N LEU A 199 11.60 4.22 15.74
CA LEU A 199 11.72 5.16 16.86
C LEU A 199 12.48 6.42 16.44
N LEU A 200 13.61 6.27 15.73
CA LEU A 200 14.38 7.39 15.20
C LEU A 200 13.57 8.26 14.23
N ALA A 201 12.86 7.63 13.28
CA ALA A 201 11.98 8.36 12.37
C ALA A 201 10.91 9.14 13.14
N HIS A 202 10.31 8.55 14.17
CA HIS A 202 9.33 9.23 15.02
C HIS A 202 9.94 10.44 15.74
N MET A 203 11.12 10.29 16.33
CA MET A 203 11.83 11.41 16.98
C MET A 203 12.15 12.54 15.99
N TYR A 204 12.57 12.20 14.78
CA TYR A 204 12.91 13.18 13.75
C TYR A 204 11.69 13.93 13.21
N ASN A 205 10.54 13.26 13.13
CA ASN A 205 9.28 13.88 12.72
C ASN A 205 8.75 14.83 13.80
N ASN A 206 8.88 14.48 15.09
CA ASN A 206 8.50 15.37 16.18
C ASN A 206 9.30 16.69 16.16
N LEU A 207 10.57 16.63 15.77
CA LEU A 207 11.46 17.79 15.67
C LEU A 207 11.28 18.61 14.38
N MET A 208 10.29 18.31 13.51
CA MET A 208 10.14 18.98 12.21
C MET A 208 10.03 20.50 12.33
N TRP A 209 9.32 20.97 13.35
CA TRP A 209 9.05 22.39 13.64
C TRP A 209 9.97 22.99 14.71
N ASP A 210 10.97 22.24 15.18
CA ASP A 210 11.91 22.69 16.21
C ASP A 210 13.01 23.58 15.59
N ASN A 211 13.30 24.71 16.23
CA ASN A 211 14.34 25.64 15.78
C ASN A 211 15.75 25.01 15.81
N GLU A 212 16.01 24.12 16.78
CA GLU A 212 17.30 23.43 16.94
C GLU A 212 17.33 22.03 16.30
N LYS A 213 16.40 21.75 15.38
CA LYS A 213 16.22 20.42 14.78
C LYS A 213 17.50 19.77 14.28
N TYR A 214 18.39 20.53 13.64
CA TYR A 214 19.63 19.98 13.08
C TYR A 214 20.57 19.47 14.18
N LYS A 215 20.77 20.28 15.24
CA LYS A 215 21.62 19.93 16.39
C LYS A 215 21.05 18.75 17.16
N LYS A 216 19.73 18.78 17.46
CA LYS A 216 19.04 17.69 18.16
C LYS A 216 19.07 16.38 17.36
N LYS A 217 18.82 16.44 16.04
CA LYS A 217 18.91 15.25 15.17
C LYS A 217 20.32 14.65 15.16
N GLN A 218 21.36 15.48 15.13
CA GLN A 218 22.74 15.01 15.19
C GLN A 218 23.05 14.33 16.52
N GLN A 219 22.69 14.95 17.65
CA GLN A 219 22.86 14.35 18.99
C GLN A 219 22.11 13.02 19.13
N ILE A 220 20.87 12.94 18.64
CA ILE A 220 20.09 11.70 18.63
C ILE A 220 20.79 10.65 17.78
N LYS A 221 21.29 11.01 16.59
CA LYS A 221 21.98 10.08 15.69
C LYS A 221 23.26 9.53 16.30
N GLU A 222 24.07 10.38 16.92
CA GLU A 222 25.32 10.00 17.59
C GLU A 222 25.04 9.02 18.74
N LYS A 223 24.14 9.38 19.66
CA LYS A 223 23.74 8.50 20.78
C LYS A 223 23.10 7.20 20.30
N ALA A 224 22.20 7.28 19.33
CA ALA A 224 21.51 6.10 18.84
C ALA A 224 22.44 5.15 18.09
N SER A 225 23.56 5.59 17.52
CA SER A 225 24.45 4.70 16.76
C SER A 225 24.99 3.54 17.59
N THR A 226 25.25 3.76 18.88
CA THR A 226 25.85 2.78 19.79
C THR A 226 24.83 1.96 20.57
N LEU A 227 23.62 2.49 20.78
CA LEU A 227 22.60 1.90 21.66
C LEU A 227 21.67 0.94 20.91
N THR A 228 21.26 -0.14 21.58
CA THR A 228 20.15 -1.01 21.18
C THR A 228 18.80 -0.31 21.39
N LEU A 229 17.72 -0.86 20.83
CA LEU A 229 16.38 -0.32 21.08
C LEU A 229 16.04 -0.24 22.58
N ASN A 230 16.33 -1.29 23.35
CA ASN A 230 15.98 -1.33 24.78
C ASN A 230 16.76 -0.25 25.56
N GLU A 231 18.06 -0.11 25.31
CA GLU A 231 18.86 0.94 25.93
C GLU A 231 18.38 2.35 25.53
N MET A 232 17.92 2.54 24.29
CA MET A 232 17.32 3.81 23.85
C MET A 232 15.99 4.12 24.56
N LEU A 233 15.20 3.10 24.90
CA LEU A 233 13.94 3.24 25.63
C LEU A 233 14.16 3.50 27.12
N GLU A 234 15.31 3.09 27.66
CA GLU A 234 15.71 3.34 29.05
C GLU A 234 16.42 4.70 29.23
N ASP A 235 17.01 5.28 28.18
CA ASP A 235 17.63 6.62 28.21
C ASP A 235 16.58 7.75 28.17
N GLU A 236 16.15 8.20 29.36
CA GLU A 236 15.23 9.35 29.52
C GLU A 236 15.71 10.63 28.83
N SER A 237 17.03 10.86 28.76
CA SER A 237 17.58 12.05 28.13
C SER A 237 17.36 12.03 26.62
N LEU A 238 17.53 10.85 26.01
CA LEU A 238 17.31 10.62 24.58
C LEU A 238 15.82 10.74 24.23
N LEU A 239 14.95 10.11 25.02
CA LEU A 239 13.50 10.17 24.82
C LEU A 239 12.94 11.60 24.95
N THR A 240 13.48 12.38 25.88
CA THR A 240 13.10 13.79 26.06
C THR A 240 13.61 14.64 24.89
N LEU A 241 14.85 14.41 24.44
CA LEU A 241 15.44 15.11 23.31
C LEU A 241 14.65 14.91 22.01
N GLY A 242 14.13 13.70 21.76
CA GLY A 242 13.28 13.40 20.62
C GLY A 242 11.77 13.61 20.84
N GLN A 243 11.37 14.19 21.98
CA GLN A 243 9.97 14.45 22.32
C GLN A 243 9.07 13.21 22.16
N VAL A 244 9.55 12.05 22.61
CA VAL A 244 8.85 10.76 22.40
C VAL A 244 7.57 10.69 23.23
N SER A 245 6.51 10.18 22.61
CA SER A 245 5.19 10.08 23.23
C SER A 245 5.15 9.02 24.34
N PRO A 246 4.19 9.11 25.29
CA PRO A 246 4.06 8.14 26.39
C PRO A 246 3.86 6.69 25.96
N ALA A 247 3.34 6.45 24.75
CA ALA A 247 3.09 5.11 24.22
C ALA A 247 4.36 4.25 24.06
N TRP A 248 5.55 4.87 24.03
CA TRP A 248 6.84 4.18 24.04
C TRP A 248 7.46 4.05 25.44
N LYS A 249 6.93 4.77 26.44
CA LYS A 249 7.49 4.83 27.80
C LYS A 249 6.84 3.84 28.75
N ASP A 250 5.51 3.69 28.66
CA ASP A 250 4.77 2.75 29.50
C ASP A 250 5.10 1.30 29.10
N PRO A 251 5.51 0.41 30.02
CA PRO A 251 5.95 -0.95 29.70
C PRO A 251 4.94 -1.79 28.93
N GLN A 252 3.65 -1.70 29.26
CA GLN A 252 2.62 -2.48 28.57
C GLN A 252 2.34 -1.93 27.18
N SER A 253 2.21 -0.60 27.09
CA SER A 253 1.94 0.09 25.82
C SER A 253 3.12 -0.01 24.85
N SER A 254 4.35 0.06 25.36
CA SER A 254 5.58 0.00 24.56
C SER A 254 5.76 -1.37 23.92
N GLU A 255 5.48 -2.47 24.63
CA GLU A 255 5.54 -3.82 24.05
C GLU A 255 4.53 -3.97 22.91
N SER A 256 3.29 -3.55 23.10
CA SER A 256 2.27 -3.61 22.03
C SER A 256 2.67 -2.76 20.80
N MET A 257 3.28 -1.59 21.06
CA MET A 257 3.80 -0.69 20.03
C MET A 257 4.95 -1.31 19.25
N ILE A 258 5.90 -1.94 19.94
CA ILE A 258 7.08 -2.59 19.35
C ILE A 258 6.66 -3.80 18.52
N ILE A 259 5.78 -4.66 19.05
CA ILE A 259 5.19 -5.79 18.31
C ILE A 259 4.53 -5.31 17.02
N ARG A 260 3.72 -4.25 17.08
CA ARG A 260 3.09 -3.67 15.90
C ARG A 260 4.11 -3.15 14.88
N LYS A 261 5.17 -2.46 15.32
CA LYS A 261 6.22 -1.97 14.42
C LYS A 261 7.02 -3.11 13.79
N MET A 262 7.30 -4.17 14.54
CA MET A 262 7.91 -5.40 14.03
C MET A 262 7.03 -6.01 12.92
N ARG A 263 5.74 -6.26 13.18
CA ARG A 263 4.79 -6.79 12.18
C ARG A 263 4.77 -5.93 10.91
N ASN A 264 4.63 -4.62 11.07
CA ASN A 264 4.62 -3.68 9.94
C ASN A 264 5.93 -3.70 9.14
N ASN A 265 7.08 -3.85 9.80
CA ASN A 265 8.38 -3.94 9.13
C ASN A 265 8.50 -5.22 8.28
N ILE A 266 7.85 -6.32 8.67
CA ILE A 266 7.75 -7.54 7.85
C ILE A 266 6.81 -7.29 6.68
N VAL A 267 5.58 -6.90 6.98
CA VAL A 267 4.54 -6.74 5.96
C VAL A 267 5.00 -5.80 4.86
N LYS A 268 5.64 -4.67 5.19
CA LYS A 268 6.15 -3.71 4.20
C LYS A 268 7.15 -4.29 3.19
N LYS A 269 7.94 -5.31 3.56
CA LYS A 269 8.95 -5.93 2.67
C LYS A 269 8.32 -6.81 1.59
N ILE A 270 7.14 -7.36 1.87
CA ILE A 270 6.48 -8.30 0.96
C ILE A 270 5.79 -7.51 -0.15
N PRO A 271 6.04 -7.81 -1.44
CA PRO A 271 5.37 -7.12 -2.54
C PRO A 271 3.86 -7.38 -2.53
N LYS A 272 3.09 -6.36 -2.89
CA LYS A 272 1.64 -6.47 -3.08
C LYS A 272 1.33 -6.36 -4.57
N ASP A 273 0.35 -7.13 -5.00
CA ASP A 273 -0.23 -7.07 -6.33
C ASP A 273 -1.71 -6.71 -6.20
N PHE A 274 -2.04 -5.46 -6.51
CA PHE A 274 -3.41 -4.98 -6.43
C PHE A 274 -4.21 -5.23 -7.71
N SER A 275 -3.57 -5.68 -8.80
CA SER A 275 -4.15 -5.83 -10.15
C SER A 275 -4.78 -4.57 -10.78
N ASN A 276 -5.06 -3.53 -9.99
CA ASN A 276 -5.70 -2.29 -10.39
C ASN A 276 -4.84 -1.09 -9.92
N ALA A 277 -4.57 -0.17 -10.85
CA ALA A 277 -3.70 0.99 -10.61
C ALA A 277 -4.27 1.95 -9.56
N PHE A 278 -5.60 2.12 -9.49
CA PHE A 278 -6.25 2.96 -8.50
C PHE A 278 -5.99 2.44 -7.08
N VAL A 279 -6.15 1.14 -6.85
CA VAL A 279 -5.90 0.52 -5.53
C VAL A 279 -4.42 0.62 -5.15
N ALA A 280 -3.51 0.37 -6.10
CA ALA A 280 -2.07 0.50 -5.87
C ALA A 280 -1.69 1.93 -5.46
N MET A 281 -2.26 2.92 -6.14
CA MET A 281 -2.08 4.33 -5.86
C MET A 281 -2.63 4.71 -4.48
N THR A 282 -3.85 4.27 -4.14
CA THR A 282 -4.43 4.42 -2.81
C THR A 282 -3.53 3.83 -1.72
N TYR A 283 -2.99 2.62 -1.93
CA TYR A 283 -2.11 2.00 -0.95
C TYR A 283 -0.81 2.81 -0.74
N GLN A 284 -0.22 3.29 -1.83
CA GLN A 284 0.99 4.12 -1.77
C GLN A 284 0.74 5.41 -0.99
N GLU A 285 -0.37 6.10 -1.24
CA GLU A 285 -0.75 7.31 -0.48
C GLU A 285 -0.96 7.06 1.02
N GLN A 286 -1.45 5.88 1.41
CA GLN A 286 -1.64 5.54 2.83
C GLN A 286 -0.36 5.08 3.53
N THR A 287 0.68 4.69 2.77
CA THR A 287 1.91 4.09 3.33
C THR A 287 3.14 4.97 3.20
N ASP A 288 3.15 5.90 2.24
CA ASP A 288 4.20 6.86 1.95
C ASP A 288 3.72 8.29 2.24
N GLU A 289 4.24 8.87 3.33
CA GLU A 289 3.90 10.23 3.76
C GLU A 289 4.46 11.30 2.81
N ASP A 290 5.60 11.05 2.15
CA ASP A 290 6.19 12.02 1.21
C ASP A 290 5.33 12.08 -0.05
N LEU A 291 4.90 10.92 -0.57
CA LEU A 291 3.98 10.86 -1.71
C LEU A 291 2.63 11.50 -1.38
N LYS A 292 2.11 11.26 -0.17
CA LYS A 292 0.87 11.87 0.34
C LYS A 292 0.97 13.39 0.43
N ALA A 293 2.12 13.92 0.84
CA ALA A 293 2.38 15.36 0.87
C ALA A 293 2.42 15.97 -0.54
N VAL A 294 3.21 15.38 -1.44
CA VAL A 294 3.32 15.84 -2.84
C VAL A 294 1.97 15.83 -3.53
N ARG A 295 1.18 14.77 -3.39
CA ARG A 295 -0.15 14.70 -4.00
C ARG A 295 -1.15 15.68 -3.42
N ARG A 296 -1.07 15.95 -2.11
CA ARG A 296 -1.88 17.00 -1.50
C ARG A 296 -1.54 18.36 -2.09
N GLU A 297 -0.25 18.66 -2.25
CA GLU A 297 0.21 19.89 -2.91
C GLU A 297 -0.32 19.95 -4.35
N VAL A 298 -0.15 18.89 -5.15
CA VAL A 298 -0.67 18.82 -6.52
C VAL A 298 -2.18 19.01 -6.57
N ALA A 299 -2.95 18.38 -5.69
CA ALA A 299 -4.41 18.54 -5.65
C ALA A 299 -4.83 19.97 -5.25
N GLU A 300 -4.09 20.61 -4.33
CA GLU A 300 -4.27 22.02 -3.98
C GLU A 300 -3.87 22.95 -5.13
N GLU A 301 -2.95 22.54 -6.01
CA GLU A 301 -2.55 23.27 -7.21
C GLU A 301 -3.48 23.06 -8.40
N ALA A 302 -3.93 21.84 -8.66
CA ALA A 302 -4.78 21.47 -9.78
C ALA A 302 -6.18 22.09 -9.68
N ASN A 303 -6.71 22.26 -8.47
CA ASN A 303 -7.97 22.97 -8.24
C ASN A 303 -7.85 24.51 -8.40
N LYS A 304 -6.69 25.04 -8.82
CA LYS A 304 -6.49 26.49 -9.07
C LYS A 304 -6.90 26.93 -10.48
N GLU A 305 -6.84 26.04 -11.45
CA GLU A 305 -7.23 26.35 -12.83
C GLU A 305 -8.58 25.72 -13.13
N ILE A 306 -9.59 26.56 -13.32
CA ILE A 306 -10.82 26.15 -14.00
C ILE A 306 -10.36 25.81 -15.41
N LEU A 307 -10.34 24.52 -15.76
CA LEU A 307 -10.28 24.11 -17.17
C LEU A 307 -11.54 24.67 -17.82
N ASP A 308 -11.40 25.82 -18.47
CA ASP A 308 -12.42 26.44 -19.28
C ASP A 308 -12.56 25.57 -20.53
N PHE A 309 -13.29 24.47 -20.38
CA PHE A 309 -13.90 23.81 -21.53
C PHE A 309 -14.93 24.82 -22.02
N ALA A 310 -14.50 25.73 -22.90
CA ALA A 310 -15.42 26.57 -23.65
C ALA A 310 -16.54 25.65 -24.12
N ASP A 311 -17.77 25.97 -23.72
CA ASP A 311 -18.96 25.24 -24.09
C ASP A 311 -18.85 24.92 -25.58
N VAL A 312 -18.60 23.64 -25.90
CA VAL A 312 -18.71 23.20 -27.28
C VAL A 312 -20.20 23.25 -27.54
N GLU A 313 -20.66 24.39 -28.05
CA GLU A 313 -21.98 24.51 -28.62
C GLU A 313 -22.17 23.29 -29.53
N PRO A 314 -23.28 22.55 -29.40
CA PRO A 314 -23.53 21.39 -30.24
C PRO A 314 -23.67 21.89 -31.67
N ASN A 315 -22.57 21.91 -32.41
CA ASN A 315 -22.56 22.25 -33.82
C ASN A 315 -23.43 21.19 -34.52
N PRO A 316 -24.49 21.58 -35.23
CA PRO A 316 -25.33 20.62 -35.91
C PRO A 316 -24.46 19.91 -36.95
N VAL A 317 -24.47 18.58 -36.88
CA VAL A 317 -23.79 17.69 -37.84
C VAL A 317 -24.28 18.04 -39.24
N GLN A 318 -23.49 18.80 -40.00
CA GLN A 318 -23.69 18.93 -41.43
C GLN A 318 -22.92 17.79 -42.09
N ALA A 319 -23.69 16.88 -42.69
CA ALA A 319 -23.17 15.82 -43.54
C ALA A 319 -22.35 16.44 -44.66
N ILE A 320 -21.05 16.15 -44.69
CA ILE A 320 -20.17 16.54 -45.79
C ILE A 320 -20.29 15.44 -46.85
N GLU A 321 -21.00 15.76 -47.93
CA GLU A 321 -20.98 14.99 -49.17
C GLU A 321 -19.57 14.99 -49.76
N GLU A 322 -19.02 13.81 -50.02
CA GLU A 322 -17.80 13.63 -50.80
C GLU A 322 -18.04 14.08 -52.25
N LYS A 323 -17.33 15.14 -52.68
CA LYS A 323 -16.98 15.35 -54.09
C LYS A 323 -15.51 15.67 -54.21
N SER A 324 -14.76 14.64 -54.60
CA SER A 324 -13.37 14.68 -55.04
C SER A 324 -13.26 15.29 -56.44
N ASP A 325 -12.37 16.27 -56.63
CA ASP A 325 -11.91 16.69 -57.95
C ASP A 325 -10.36 16.78 -58.01
N VAL A 326 -9.74 15.67 -58.48
CA VAL A 326 -8.64 15.53 -59.49
C VAL A 326 -7.22 16.11 -59.20
N PRO A 327 -6.06 15.56 -59.71
CA PRO A 327 -5.73 14.28 -60.37
C PRO A 327 -4.54 13.45 -59.76
N VAL A 328 -4.45 12.21 -60.23
CA VAL A 328 -3.46 11.14 -59.99
C VAL A 328 -2.16 11.32 -60.79
N HIS A 329 -1.01 10.92 -60.23
CA HIS A 329 0.07 10.25 -60.99
C HIS A 329 0.63 9.04 -60.22
N GLU A 330 0.82 7.96 -60.98
CA GLU A 330 0.91 6.55 -60.61
C GLU A 330 2.18 6.14 -59.87
N VAL A 331 2.06 5.12 -59.01
CA VAL A 331 3.01 3.99 -59.00
C VAL A 331 2.20 2.69 -58.97
N ILE A 332 2.25 1.99 -60.10
CA ILE A 332 1.84 0.61 -60.32
C ILE A 332 2.92 -0.31 -59.74
N ILE A 333 2.57 -1.34 -58.96
CA ILE A 333 2.94 -2.76 -59.21
C ILE A 333 1.80 -3.64 -58.67
N GLU A 334 1.48 -4.65 -59.48
CA GLU A 334 0.20 -5.35 -59.61
C GLU A 334 -0.09 -6.50 -58.62
N ASP A 335 -1.40 -6.73 -58.55
CA ASP A 335 -2.26 -7.76 -57.95
C ASP A 335 -2.00 -9.27 -58.25
N LYS A 336 -2.33 -10.09 -57.23
CA LYS A 336 -3.17 -11.32 -57.21
C LYS A 336 -2.83 -12.60 -58.01
N LYS A 337 -3.00 -13.76 -57.33
CA LYS A 337 -4.12 -14.73 -57.55
C LYS A 337 -4.13 -15.94 -56.57
N GLU A 338 -5.10 -15.89 -55.65
CA GLU A 338 -6.20 -16.84 -55.33
C GLU A 338 -6.17 -18.39 -55.60
N VAL A 339 -6.50 -19.12 -54.50
CA VAL A 339 -7.31 -20.36 -54.23
C VAL A 339 -6.84 -21.82 -54.54
N VAL A 340 -7.30 -22.70 -53.62
CA VAL A 340 -7.64 -24.16 -53.61
C VAL A 340 -6.45 -25.13 -53.41
N GLU A 341 -6.45 -26.23 -52.63
CA GLU A 341 -7.47 -27.23 -52.25
C GLU A 341 -6.97 -28.14 -51.09
N VAL A 342 -7.83 -29.02 -50.56
CA VAL A 342 -7.74 -29.71 -49.25
C VAL A 342 -7.38 -31.22 -49.35
N VAL A 343 -6.67 -31.75 -48.32
CA VAL A 343 -6.48 -33.16 -47.81
C VAL A 343 -5.77 -34.20 -48.74
N PRO A 344 -5.16 -35.33 -48.27
CA PRO A 344 -5.17 -35.95 -46.93
C PRO A 344 -3.87 -36.64 -46.37
N THR A 345 -4.04 -37.15 -45.15
CA THR A 345 -3.18 -37.94 -44.22
C THR A 345 -2.68 -39.33 -44.68
N GLU A 346 -1.50 -39.78 -44.20
CA GLU A 346 -1.12 -41.12 -43.63
C GLU A 346 0.43 -41.23 -43.53
N LYS A 347 1.09 -41.38 -42.36
CA LYS A 347 1.35 -42.52 -41.43
C LYS A 347 2.68 -43.30 -41.68
N ILE A 348 3.49 -43.39 -40.59
CA ILE A 348 4.48 -44.44 -40.18
C ILE A 348 5.85 -44.34 -40.91
N GLU A 349 7.05 -44.36 -40.28
CA GLU A 349 7.65 -45.38 -39.40
C GLU A 349 8.96 -44.90 -38.71
N GLU A 350 9.33 -45.55 -37.60
CA GLU A 350 10.57 -45.41 -36.83
C GLU A 350 11.82 -45.91 -37.59
N ASN A 351 13.01 -45.29 -37.43
CA ASN A 351 14.20 -45.95 -36.89
C ASN A 351 15.42 -45.03 -36.68
N SER A 352 16.24 -45.49 -35.74
CA SER A 352 17.49 -45.03 -35.15
C SER A 352 18.74 -44.89 -36.07
N LYS A 353 19.68 -44.04 -35.60
CA LYS A 353 21.17 -44.12 -35.58
C LYS A 353 21.97 -42.97 -36.22
N GLU A 354 22.80 -42.38 -35.34
CA GLU A 354 24.23 -41.99 -35.47
C GLU A 354 24.69 -41.00 -36.56
N LEU A 355 25.45 -39.99 -36.12
CA LEU A 355 26.63 -39.34 -36.73
C LEU A 355 27.06 -38.20 -35.78
N GLU A 356 27.89 -38.45 -34.78
CA GLU A 356 29.36 -38.27 -34.77
C GLU A 356 29.89 -36.89 -35.20
N GLN A 357 30.56 -36.26 -34.22
CA GLN A 357 31.80 -35.47 -34.27
C GLN A 357 31.92 -34.27 -35.23
N ASN A 358 32.08 -33.09 -34.63
CA ASN A 358 33.13 -32.15 -35.06
C ASN A 358 33.64 -31.36 -33.85
N GLU A 359 34.90 -31.63 -33.51
CA GLU A 359 35.78 -30.79 -32.69
C GLU A 359 35.97 -29.41 -33.36
N LEU A 360 36.03 -28.35 -32.57
CA LEU A 360 36.76 -27.14 -32.97
C LEU A 360 37.35 -26.46 -31.74
N ASP A 361 38.65 -26.25 -31.84
CA ASP A 361 39.61 -25.76 -30.84
C ASP A 361 39.22 -24.43 -30.16
N LEU A 362 39.41 -24.40 -28.85
CA LEU A 362 39.34 -23.20 -28.00
C LEU A 362 40.77 -22.78 -27.60
N ASP A 363 41.41 -22.02 -28.49
CA ASP A 363 42.60 -21.22 -28.15
C ASP A 363 42.21 -19.73 -28.13
N MET A 364 41.86 -19.20 -26.96
CA MET A 364 41.95 -17.76 -26.68
C MET A 364 42.38 -17.51 -25.23
N VAL A 365 43.59 -16.98 -25.11
CA VAL A 365 44.29 -16.57 -23.89
C VAL A 365 43.50 -15.45 -23.17
N PRO A 366 43.32 -15.52 -21.84
CA PRO A 366 42.69 -14.44 -21.07
C PRO A 366 43.64 -13.24 -20.88
N PRO A 367 43.14 -11.99 -20.91
CA PRO A 367 43.98 -10.80 -20.74
C PRO A 367 44.52 -10.70 -19.30
N CYS A 368 45.84 -10.49 -19.21
CA CYS A 368 46.59 -10.25 -17.98
C CYS A 368 46.03 -9.06 -17.18
N ILE A 369 45.63 -9.30 -15.93
CA ILE A 369 45.38 -8.27 -14.94
C ILE A 369 46.69 -8.01 -14.19
N ALA A 370 47.18 -6.79 -14.27
CA ALA A 370 48.37 -6.34 -13.55
C ALA A 370 48.11 -6.40 -12.04
N LYS A 371 49.05 -7.03 -11.31
CA LYS A 371 49.10 -7.07 -9.85
C LYS A 371 49.65 -5.75 -9.34
N GLU A 372 48.90 -5.05 -8.50
CA GLU A 372 49.44 -4.28 -7.37
C GLU A 372 48.28 -3.89 -6.42
N ASP A 373 48.56 -4.02 -5.11
CA ASP A 373 47.77 -3.61 -3.94
C ASP A 373 46.57 -4.48 -3.48
N THR A 374 46.88 -5.64 -2.88
CA THR A 374 45.98 -6.32 -1.92
C THR A 374 46.29 -5.90 -0.47
N PRO A 375 45.31 -5.44 0.34
CA PRO A 375 45.53 -4.99 1.71
C PRO A 375 45.85 -6.13 2.72
N PRO A 376 46.52 -5.83 3.85
CA PRO A 376 47.13 -6.85 4.72
C PRO A 376 46.19 -7.71 5.57
N TRP A 377 44.87 -7.48 5.55
CA TRP A 377 43.90 -8.21 6.38
C TRP A 377 43.27 -9.41 5.67
N LEU A 378 43.77 -9.75 4.48
CA LEU A 378 43.31 -10.90 3.68
C LEU A 378 44.38 -11.99 3.54
N ARG A 379 45.17 -12.23 4.60
CA ARG A 379 46.04 -13.41 4.73
C ARG A 379 45.61 -14.28 5.89
#